data_AF-A0A0U1D8J3-F1
#
_entry.id   AF-A0A0U1D8J3-F1
#
_cell.length_a   1.000
_cell.length_b   1.000
_cell.length_c   1.000
_cell.angle_alpha   90.00
_cell.angle_beta   90.00
_cell.angle_gamma   90.00
#
_symmetry.space_group_name_H-M   'P 1'
#
loop_
_entity.id
_entity.type
_entity.pdbx_description
1 polymer ?
#
loop_
_entity_poly.entity_id
_entity_poly.type
_entity_poly.pdbx_seq_one_letter_code
_entity_poly.pdbx_strand_id
1 'polypeptide(L)'
;MTAEQLTVRTTVVTAEVAGLGGTHWSYTTVIADVPEPLETIPNRESSELRWVAEDEVAELPLHPGFAASWGQLRVVTASLPLELNPPR
;
A
#
# COMPACT_ATOMS: atom_id res chain seq x y z
N MET A 1 -17.46 7.42 -1.13
CA MET A 1 -16.31 7.23 -2.04
C MET A 1 -16.83 6.57 -3.31
N THR A 2 -16.90 7.27 -4.43
CA THR A 2 -17.09 6.62 -5.73
C THR A 2 -15.73 6.05 -6.16
N ALA A 3 -15.72 4.97 -6.94
CA ALA A 3 -14.50 4.31 -7.43
C ALA A 3 -13.67 5.17 -8.41
N GLU A 4 -13.96 6.46 -8.53
CA GLU A 4 -13.45 7.38 -9.54
C GLU A 4 -12.24 8.21 -9.06
N GLN A 5 -11.83 8.07 -7.79
CA GLN A 5 -10.80 8.91 -7.17
C GLN A 5 -9.39 8.29 -7.11
N LEU A 6 -9.22 7.05 -7.57
CA LEU A 6 -7.98 6.31 -7.44
C LEU A 6 -7.74 5.42 -8.66
N THR A 7 -6.51 5.44 -9.17
CA THR A 7 -6.06 4.55 -10.25
C THR A 7 -5.13 3.50 -9.67
N VAL A 8 -5.57 2.24 -9.61
CA VAL A 8 -4.70 1.12 -9.21
C VAL A 8 -3.64 0.91 -10.28
N ARG A 9 -2.37 0.98 -9.89
CA ARG A 9 -1.23 0.81 -10.79
C ARG A 9 -0.74 -0.62 -10.81
N THR A 10 -0.66 -1.23 -9.64
CA THR A 10 -0.26 -2.64 -9.50
C THR A 10 -0.61 -3.17 -8.11
N THR A 11 -0.46 -4.47 -7.95
CA THR A 11 -0.50 -5.16 -6.66
C THR A 11 0.78 -5.95 -6.46
N VAL A 12 1.23 -6.05 -5.21
CA VAL A 12 2.43 -6.78 -4.84
C VAL A 12 2.08 -7.70 -3.68
N VAL A 13 2.28 -9.01 -3.85
CA VAL A 13 2.24 -9.95 -2.73
C VAL A 13 3.50 -9.72 -1.90
N THR A 14 3.34 -9.27 -0.66
CA THR A 14 4.43 -8.84 0.23
C THR A 14 4.76 -9.85 1.31
N ALA A 15 3.85 -10.77 1.61
CA ALA A 15 4.12 -11.92 2.45
C ALA A 15 3.17 -13.07 2.11
N GLU A 16 3.67 -14.29 2.23
CA GLU A 16 2.87 -15.52 2.22
C GLU A 16 3.08 -16.27 3.52
N VAL A 17 2.00 -16.77 4.11
CA VAL A 17 2.00 -17.44 5.40
C VAL A 17 1.25 -18.75 5.29
N ALA A 18 1.95 -19.85 5.48
CA ALA A 18 1.33 -21.17 5.65
C ALA A 18 0.82 -21.30 7.09
N GLY A 19 -0.48 -21.55 7.25
CA GLY A 19 -1.14 -21.83 8.51
C GLY A 19 -1.33 -23.32 8.76
N LEU A 20 -1.89 -23.65 9.93
CA LEU A 20 -2.22 -25.03 10.28
C LEU A 20 -3.29 -25.61 9.35
N GLY A 21 -3.27 -26.93 9.16
CA GLY A 21 -4.29 -27.64 8.37
C GLY A 21 -4.26 -27.34 6.87
N GLY A 22 -3.13 -26.88 6.33
CA GLY A 22 -2.97 -26.57 4.90
C GLY A 22 -3.55 -25.21 4.50
N THR A 23 -3.90 -24.36 5.46
CA THR A 23 -4.33 -22.98 5.17
C THR A 23 -3.16 -22.15 4.65
N HIS A 24 -3.44 -21.24 3.71
CA HIS A 24 -2.45 -20.34 3.14
C HIS A 24 -3.05 -18.95 3.08
N TRP A 25 -2.31 -17.96 3.56
CA TRP A 25 -2.67 -16.56 3.56
C TRP A 25 -1.61 -15.77 2.81
N SER A 26 -2.03 -14.71 2.13
CA SER A 26 -1.13 -13.73 1.55
C SER A 26 -1.49 -12.33 2.00
N TYR A 27 -0.46 -11.51 2.20
CA TYR A 27 -0.60 -10.07 2.35
C TYR A 27 -0.29 -9.45 1.00
N THR A 28 -1.19 -8.60 0.53
CA THR A 28 -1.05 -7.88 -0.73
C THR A 28 -1.07 -6.39 -0.48
N THR A 29 -0.06 -5.69 -0.98
CA THR A 29 -0.02 -4.23 -1.00
C THR A 29 -0.50 -3.75 -2.37
N VAL A 30 -1.45 -2.81 -2.36
CA VAL A 30 -1.95 -2.13 -3.56
C VAL A 30 -1.20 -0.81 -3.71
N ILE A 31 -0.63 -0.57 -4.88
CA ILE A 31 0.00 0.70 -5.24
C ILE A 31 -0.93 1.41 -6.21
N ALA A 32 -1.28 2.65 -5.89
CA ALA A 32 -2.28 3.39 -6.62
C ALA A 32 -2.01 4.90 -6.58
N ASP A 33 -2.43 5.58 -7.64
CA ASP A 33 -2.34 7.03 -7.75
C ASP A 33 -3.66 7.66 -7.29
N VAL A 34 -3.54 8.77 -6.56
CA VAL A 34 -4.64 9.64 -6.17
C VAL A 34 -4.27 11.09 -6.49
N PRO A 35 -5.21 11.93 -6.94
CA PRO A 35 -4.91 13.33 -7.26
C PRO A 35 -4.60 14.16 -6.00
N GLU A 36 -5.12 13.73 -4.85
CA GLU A 36 -4.89 14.34 -3.54
C GLU A 36 -5.05 13.29 -2.42
N PRO A 37 -4.47 13.52 -1.23
CA PRO A 37 -4.65 12.66 -0.07
C PRO A 37 -6.14 12.45 0.27
N LEU A 38 -6.61 11.21 0.19
CA LEU A 38 -8.00 10.86 0.49
C LEU A 38 -8.28 10.92 2.00
N GLU A 39 -9.53 11.24 2.36
CA GLU A 39 -10.02 11.11 3.73
C GLU A 39 -9.96 9.63 4.17
N THR A 40 -9.34 9.38 5.32
CA THR A 40 -9.18 8.03 5.85
C THR A 40 -10.22 7.74 6.92
N ILE A 41 -10.95 6.63 6.78
CA ILE A 41 -11.93 6.16 7.77
C ILE A 41 -11.38 4.88 8.42
N PRO A 42 -11.10 4.87 9.74
CA PRO A 42 -10.62 3.67 10.42
C PRO A 42 -11.69 2.58 10.39
N ASN A 43 -11.27 1.33 10.20
CA ASN A 43 -12.14 0.17 10.32
C ASN A 43 -11.83 -0.59 11.62
N ARG A 44 -12.45 -1.76 11.84
CA ARG A 44 -12.22 -2.55 13.06
C ARG A 44 -10.78 -3.08 13.21
N GLU A 45 -10.00 -3.04 12.14
CA GLU A 45 -8.63 -3.53 12.09
C GLU A 45 -7.60 -2.38 12.08
N SER A 46 -8.04 -1.11 12.17
CA SER A 46 -7.16 0.07 12.15
C SER A 46 -7.42 0.96 13.36
N SER A 47 -6.39 1.20 14.17
CA SER A 47 -6.46 2.17 15.28
C SER A 47 -6.25 3.61 14.83
N GLU A 48 -5.50 3.81 13.74
CA GLU A 48 -5.17 5.10 13.16
C GLU A 48 -4.89 4.92 11.66
N LEU A 49 -5.18 5.94 10.85
CA LEU A 49 -4.80 6.02 9.46
C LEU A 49 -4.26 7.43 9.18
N ARG A 50 -3.16 7.52 8.44
CA ARG A 50 -2.55 8.79 8.03
C ARG A 50 -1.76 8.64 6.74
N TRP A 51 -1.61 9.75 6.03
CA TRP A 51 -0.66 9.86 4.92
C TRP A 51 0.75 10.10 5.49
N VAL A 52 1.72 9.33 5.01
CA VAL A 52 3.13 9.40 5.42
C VAL A 52 3.97 9.58 4.17
N ALA A 53 4.98 10.45 4.22
CA ALA A 53 5.92 10.58 3.12
C ALA A 53 6.69 9.26 2.94
N GLU A 54 6.96 8.85 1.71
CA GLU A 54 7.60 7.56 1.42
C GLU A 54 8.91 7.38 2.21
N ASP A 55 9.75 8.40 2.24
CA ASP A 55 11.04 8.39 2.91
C ASP A 55 10.95 8.31 4.44
N GLU A 56 9.81 8.67 5.04
CA GLU A 56 9.57 8.59 6.48
C GLU A 56 9.03 7.22 6.92
N VAL A 57 8.53 6.39 6.00
CA VAL A 57 7.85 5.12 6.34
C VAL A 57 8.77 4.18 7.13
N ALA A 58 10.05 4.12 6.77
CA ALA A 58 11.02 3.23 7.42
C ALA A 58 11.34 3.61 8.87
N GLU A 59 11.03 4.85 9.27
CA GLU A 59 11.29 5.37 10.63
C GLU A 59 10.15 5.04 11.61
N LEU A 60 9.06 4.45 11.12
CA LEU A 60 7.91 4.06 11.94
C LEU A 60 8.11 2.68 12.59
N PRO A 61 7.40 2.38 13.71
CA PRO A 61 7.37 1.04 14.28
C PRO A 61 6.54 0.08 13.41
N LEU A 62 7.09 -0.30 12.26
CA LEU A 62 6.42 -1.12 11.26
C LEU A 62 6.23 -2.56 11.74
N HIS A 63 5.13 -3.19 11.30
CA HIS A 63 4.99 -4.64 11.44
C HIS A 63 6.13 -5.37 10.70
N PRO A 64 6.79 -6.39 11.29
CA PRO A 64 7.97 -7.02 10.70
C PRO A 64 7.77 -7.54 9.27
N GLY A 65 6.59 -8.12 9.00
CA GLY A 65 6.25 -8.60 7.65
C GLY A 65 6.17 -7.47 6.61
N PHE A 66 5.66 -6.30 7.01
CA PHE A 66 5.62 -5.15 6.11
C PHE A 66 7.03 -4.55 5.92
N ALA A 67 7.77 -4.36 7.01
CA ALA A 67 9.14 -3.84 6.99
C ALA A 67 10.06 -4.65 6.06
N ALA A 68 9.93 -5.99 6.07
CA ALA A 68 10.70 -6.88 5.20
C ALA A 68 10.43 -6.66 3.70
N SER A 69 9.21 -6.22 3.35
CA SER A 69 8.80 -5.96 1.96
C SER A 69 9.04 -4.51 1.50
N TRP A 70 9.37 -3.60 2.42
CA TRP A 70 9.43 -2.16 2.15
C TRP A 70 10.39 -1.80 1.01
N GLY A 71 11.59 -2.38 1.01
CA GLY A 71 12.58 -2.14 -0.06
C GLY A 71 12.07 -2.54 -1.45
N GLN A 72 11.37 -3.68 -1.56
CA GLN A 72 10.75 -4.12 -2.81
C GLN A 72 9.65 -3.16 -3.25
N LEU A 73 8.80 -2.73 -2.33
CA LEU A 73 7.72 -1.79 -2.62
C LEU A 73 8.26 -0.47 -3.18
N ARG A 74 9.34 0.08 -2.60
CA ARG A 74 9.99 1.29 -3.13
C ARG A 74 10.50 1.12 -4.55
N VAL A 75 11.14 -0.01 -4.85
CA VAL A 75 11.63 -0.31 -6.21
C VAL A 75 10.47 -0.40 -7.20
N VAL A 76 9.40 -1.10 -6.83
CA VAL A 76 8.19 -1.22 -7.68
C VAL A 76 7.58 0.15 -7.90
N THR A 77 7.35 0.94 -6.85
CA THR A 77 6.78 2.29 -6.95
C THR A 77 7.63 3.20 -7.84
N ALA A 78 8.96 3.21 -7.67
CA ALA A 78 9.87 4.02 -8.50
C ALA A 78 9.91 3.59 -9.97
N SER A 79 9.52 2.35 -10.28
CA SER A 79 9.43 1.84 -11.66
C SER A 79 8.13 2.25 -12.37
N LEU A 80 7.14 2.74 -11.62
CA LEU A 80 5.86 3.19 -12.16
C LEU A 80 5.97 4.66 -12.57
N PRO A 81 5.78 5.00 -13.86
CA PRO A 81 5.75 6.39 -14.27
C PRO A 81 4.51 7.06 -13.66
N LEU A 82 4.68 8.24 -13.07
CA LEU A 82 3.56 9.08 -12.62
C LEU A 82 2.70 9.44 -13.84
N GLU A 83 1.49 8.91 -13.92
CA GLU A 83 0.51 9.41 -14.89
C GLU A 83 -0.05 10.73 -14.35
N LEU A 84 0.61 11.82 -14.74
CA LEU A 84 0.02 13.15 -14.69
C LEU A 84 -1.13 13.14 -15.70
N ASN A 85 -2.34 12.85 -15.24
CA ASN A 85 -3.52 12.97 -16.09
C ASN A 85 -3.56 14.44 -16.58
N PRO A 86 -3.49 14.72 -17.90
CA PRO A 86 -3.62 16.10 -18.36
C PRO A 86 -4.98 16.63 -17.90
N PRO A 87 -5.09 17.92 -17.53
CA PRO A 87 -6.38 18.50 -17.14
C PRO A 87 -7.37 18.26 -18.27
N ARG A 88 -8.52 17.68 -17.93
CA ARG A 88 -9.65 17.51 -18.84
C ARG A 88 -10.35 18.83 -19.11
#